data_AF-A0A2S3ZKV2-F1
#
_entry.id   AF-A0A2S3ZKV2-F1
#
_cell.length_a   1.000
_cell.length_b   1.000
_cell.length_c   1.000
_cell.angle_alpha   90.00
_cell.angle_beta   90.00
_cell.angle_gamma   90.00
#
_symmetry.space_group_name_H-M   'P 1'
#
loop_
_entity.id
_entity.type
_entity.pdbx_description
1 polymer ?
#
loop_
_entity_poly.entity_id
_entity_poly.type
_entity_poly.pdbx_seq_one_letter_code
_entity_poly.pdbx_strand_id
1 'polypeptide(L)'
;MIIEVGIQSDEHFAEASNLNQTSIGLAFGVNRPDGTVFYGRIAAFHVRDRDVVVYLDGVSGDPDEVSLNLRHDEKLFFSRYTRESHLIGTLERIEDKINAAR
;
A
#
# COMPACT_ATOMS: atom_id res chain seq x y z
N MET A 1 -6.80 5.99 28.46
CA MET A 1 -6.67 6.59 27.11
C MET A 1 -7.41 5.68 26.17
N ILE A 2 -8.61 6.07 25.79
CA ILE A 2 -9.41 5.34 24.80
C ILE A 2 -8.78 5.71 23.46
N ILE A 3 -8.21 4.74 22.77
CA ILE A 3 -7.76 4.93 21.38
C ILE A 3 -9.04 5.18 20.60
N GLU A 4 -9.29 6.44 20.22
CA GLU A 4 -10.36 6.77 19.30
C GLU A 4 -10.10 6.00 18.00
N VAL A 5 -10.99 5.05 17.74
CA VAL A 5 -11.09 4.35 16.47
C VAL A 5 -11.24 5.43 15.40
N GLY A 6 -10.21 5.58 14.58
CA GLY A 6 -10.19 6.51 13.46
C GLY A 6 -11.48 6.38 12.66
N ILE A 7 -12.05 7.54 12.35
CA ILE A 7 -13.32 7.75 11.66
C ILE A 7 -13.47 6.74 10.50
N GLN A 8 -14.39 5.79 10.68
CA GLN A 8 -14.68 4.68 9.77
C GLN A 8 -15.44 5.13 8.50
N SER A 9 -15.70 6.43 8.31
CA SER A 9 -16.75 6.90 7.37
C SER A 9 -16.29 7.21 5.95
N ASP A 10 -15.00 7.24 5.62
CA ASP A 10 -14.52 7.60 4.27
C ASP A 10 -13.41 6.67 3.71
N GLU A 11 -13.20 5.52 4.35
CA GLU A 11 -12.31 4.49 3.82
C GLU A 11 -13.07 3.61 2.82
N HIS A 12 -12.74 3.76 1.54
CA HIS A 12 -13.18 2.83 0.51
C HIS A 12 -12.20 1.66 0.50
N PHE A 13 -12.71 0.42 0.55
CA PHE A 13 -11.88 -0.75 0.31
C PHE A 13 -12.20 -1.37 -1.05
N ALA A 14 -11.17 -1.89 -1.71
CA ALA A 14 -11.33 -2.78 -2.85
C ALA A 14 -10.53 -4.06 -2.61
N GLU A 15 -11.06 -5.18 -3.07
CA GLU A 15 -10.26 -6.40 -3.19
C GLU A 15 -9.17 -6.20 -4.25
N ALA A 16 -8.01 -6.82 -4.07
CA ALA A 16 -6.88 -6.69 -4.99
C ALA A 16 -7.26 -7.08 -6.43
N SER A 17 -8.14 -8.08 -6.58
CA SER A 17 -8.65 -8.51 -7.88
C SER A 17 -9.48 -7.45 -8.62
N ASN A 18 -10.01 -6.46 -7.91
CA ASN A 18 -10.89 -5.41 -8.44
C ASN A 18 -10.15 -4.09 -8.73
N LEU A 19 -8.82 -4.08 -8.61
CA LEU A 19 -8.01 -2.92 -9.00
C LEU A 19 -8.22 -2.59 -10.49
N ASN A 20 -8.33 -1.30 -10.78
CA ASN A 20 -8.51 -0.80 -12.13
C ASN A 20 -7.68 0.49 -12.32
N GLN A 21 -7.73 1.08 -13.52
CA GLN A 21 -6.88 2.25 -13.84
C GLN A 21 -7.07 3.44 -12.89
N THR A 22 -8.24 3.60 -12.28
CA THR A 22 -8.49 4.68 -11.31
C THR A 22 -7.77 4.48 -9.97
N SER A 23 -7.27 3.27 -9.71
CA SER A 23 -6.48 2.94 -8.53
C SER A 23 -5.03 3.42 -8.61
N ILE A 24 -4.52 3.70 -9.81
CA ILE A 24 -3.15 4.19 -10.02
C ILE A 24 -3.00 5.58 -9.38
N GLY A 25 -1.89 5.79 -8.66
CA GLY A 25 -1.60 7.01 -7.91
C GLY A 25 -2.28 7.09 -6.54
N LEU A 26 -3.22 6.18 -6.22
CA LEU A 26 -3.86 6.16 -4.92
C LEU A 26 -2.94 5.59 -3.84
N ALA A 27 -2.96 6.22 -2.67
CA ALA A 27 -2.37 5.67 -1.45
C ALA A 27 -3.29 4.57 -0.89
N PHE A 28 -2.68 3.50 -0.39
CA PHE A 28 -3.39 2.35 0.16
C PHE A 28 -2.73 1.83 1.44
N GLY A 29 -3.53 1.12 2.24
CA GLY A 29 -3.06 0.23 3.30
C GLY A 29 -3.53 -1.20 3.07
N VAL A 30 -2.72 -2.18 3.46
CA VAL A 30 -3.12 -3.60 3.51
C VAL A 30 -2.70 -4.23 4.82
N ASN A 31 -3.61 -4.99 5.44
CA ASN A 31 -3.32 -5.75 6.65
C ASN A 31 -2.60 -7.04 6.28
N ARG A 32 -1.41 -7.24 6.82
CA ARG A 32 -0.61 -8.45 6.60
C ARG A 32 -0.99 -9.54 7.61
N PRO A 33 -0.76 -10.83 7.28
CA PRO A 33 -1.06 -11.95 8.17
C PRO A 33 -0.33 -11.90 9.52
N ASP A 34 0.80 -11.19 9.59
CA ASP A 34 1.59 -11.00 10.81
C ASP A 34 1.03 -9.90 11.75
N GLY A 35 -0.12 -9.32 11.40
CA GLY A 35 -0.76 -8.25 12.17
C GLY A 35 -0.17 -6.86 11.90
N THR A 36 0.79 -6.73 10.99
CA THR A 36 1.31 -5.43 10.55
C THR A 36 0.43 -4.82 9.46
N VAL A 37 0.51 -3.50 9.28
CA VAL A 37 -0.15 -2.82 8.16
C VAL A 37 0.91 -2.25 7.24
N PHE A 38 0.88 -2.68 5.99
CA PHE A 38 1.72 -2.15 4.94
C PHE A 38 1.02 -0.96 4.27
N TYR A 39 1.76 0.12 4.00
CA TYR A 39 1.23 1.29 3.30
C TYR A 39 2.08 1.58 2.07
N GLY A 40 1.42 2.01 1.00
CA GLY A 40 2.09 2.35 -0.25
C GLY A 40 1.23 3.23 -1.15
N ARG A 41 1.76 3.54 -2.32
CA ARG A 41 1.04 4.21 -3.41
C ARG A 41 1.18 3.36 -4.66
N ILE A 42 0.10 3.19 -5.42
CA ILE A 42 0.08 2.31 -6.58
C ILE A 42 0.72 3.02 -7.78
N ALA A 43 1.89 2.57 -8.24
CA ALA A 43 2.47 3.00 -9.52
C ALA A 43 1.83 2.26 -10.71
N ALA A 44 1.69 0.94 -10.54
CA ALA A 44 1.08 0.04 -11.52
C ALA A 44 0.59 -1.22 -10.81
N PHE A 45 -0.19 -2.04 -11.49
CA PHE A 45 -0.56 -3.36 -10.98
C PHE A 45 -0.77 -4.35 -12.13
N HIS A 46 -0.69 -5.64 -11.83
CA HIS A 46 -0.98 -6.74 -12.74
C HIS A 46 -1.84 -7.77 -12.00
N VAL A 47 -3.09 -7.95 -12.43
CA VAL A 47 -3.97 -9.01 -11.96
C VAL A 47 -3.68 -10.27 -12.76
N ARG A 48 -3.11 -11.30 -12.12
CA ARG A 48 -2.79 -12.60 -12.73
C ARG A 48 -3.82 -13.63 -12.30
N ASP A 49 -3.67 -14.89 -12.73
CA ASP A 49 -4.62 -15.97 -12.39
C ASP A 49 -4.59 -16.40 -10.91
N ARG A 50 -3.48 -16.13 -10.20
CA ARG A 50 -3.24 -16.62 -8.82
C ARG A 50 -3.04 -15.51 -7.80
N ASP A 51 -2.57 -14.35 -8.26
CA ASP A 51 -2.14 -13.24 -7.44
C ASP A 51 -2.30 -11.91 -8.18
N VAL A 52 -2.18 -10.84 -7.40
CA VAL A 52 -2.15 -9.47 -7.90
C VAL A 52 -0.84 -8.86 -7.47
N VAL A 53 -0.05 -8.42 -8.46
CA VAL A 53 1.21 -7.72 -8.22
C VAL A 53 0.94 -6.23 -8.23
N VAL A 54 1.23 -5.54 -7.14
CA VAL A 54 1.13 -4.08 -7.02
C VAL A 54 2.53 -3.49 -7.00
N TYR A 55 2.85 -2.64 -7.97
CA TYR A 55 4.10 -1.90 -8.02
C TYR A 55 3.96 -0.58 -7.27
N LEU A 56 4.99 -0.23 -6.49
CA LEU A 56 4.95 0.90 -5.57
C LEU A 56 5.55 2.15 -6.21
N ASP A 57 4.85 3.27 -6.08
CA ASP A 57 5.32 4.60 -6.51
C ASP A 57 6.27 5.19 -5.45
N GLY A 58 7.30 5.90 -5.90
CA GLY A 58 8.28 6.58 -5.05
C GLY A 58 9.31 5.67 -4.37
N VAL A 59 9.41 4.39 -4.73
CA VAL A 59 10.45 3.47 -4.21
C VAL A 59 11.41 3.11 -5.35
N SER A 60 12.71 3.33 -5.12
CA SER A 60 13.76 2.97 -6.06
C SER A 60 14.36 1.62 -5.67
N GLY A 61 14.35 0.63 -6.55
CA GLY A 61 14.87 -0.71 -6.25
C GLY A 61 14.57 -1.72 -7.35
N ASP A 62 14.98 -2.97 -7.12
CA ASP A 62 14.65 -4.08 -8.01
C ASP A 62 13.11 -4.28 -8.03
N PRO A 63 12.47 -4.55 -9.19
CA PRO A 63 11.04 -4.84 -9.29
C PRO A 63 10.47 -5.79 -8.22
N ASP A 64 11.24 -6.77 -7.77
CA ASP A 64 10.83 -7.70 -6.71
C ASP A 64 10.84 -7.07 -5.31
N GLU A 65 11.65 -6.03 -5.08
CA GLU A 65 11.72 -5.24 -3.86
C GLU A 65 10.70 -4.09 -3.83
N VAL A 66 10.30 -3.60 -5.01
CA VAL A 66 9.35 -2.49 -5.18
C VAL A 66 7.95 -2.95 -5.59
N SER A 67 7.64 -4.22 -5.39
CA SER A 67 6.31 -4.77 -5.63
C SER A 67 5.77 -5.57 -4.45
N LEU A 68 4.44 -5.67 -4.43
CA LEU A 68 3.68 -6.32 -3.39
C LEU A 68 2.77 -7.36 -4.04
N ASN A 69 3.04 -8.63 -3.75
CA ASN A 69 2.16 -9.73 -4.17
C ASN A 69 1.03 -9.88 -3.16
N LEU A 70 -0.19 -9.83 -3.67
CA LEU A 70 -1.45 -9.94 -2.93
C LEU A 70 -2.27 -11.10 -3.47
N ARG A 71 -3.02 -11.77 -2.60
CA ARG A 71 -4.11 -12.67 -2.99
C ARG A 71 -5.26 -11.84 -3.53
N HIS A 72 -6.07 -12.44 -4.40
CA HIS A 72 -7.23 -11.78 -5.02
C HIS A 72 -8.21 -11.17 -4.00
N ASP A 73 -8.36 -11.80 -2.84
CA ASP A 73 -9.30 -11.45 -1.77
C ASP A 73 -8.72 -10.48 -0.72
N GLU A 74 -7.42 -10.16 -0.80
CA GLU A 74 -6.82 -9.18 0.10
C GLU A 74 -7.39 -7.79 -0.18
N LYS A 75 -7.80 -7.12 0.90
CA LYS A 75 -8.45 -5.81 0.83
C LYS A 75 -7.41 -4.70 0.92
N LEU A 76 -7.38 -3.84 -0.09
CA LEU A 76 -6.67 -2.57 -0.06
C LEU A 76 -7.63 -1.50 0.44
N PHE A 77 -7.21 -0.78 1.47
CA PHE A 77 -7.97 0.32 2.07
C PHE A 77 -7.43 1.65 1.51
N PHE A 78 -8.28 2.37 0.80
CA PHE A 78 -8.00 3.68 0.22
C PHE A 78 -8.66 4.76 1.08
N SER A 79 -7.85 5.66 1.65
CA SER A 79 -8.37 6.84 2.35
C SER A 79 -8.22 8.09 1.47
N ARG A 80 -9.32 8.81 1.27
CA ARG A 80 -9.33 10.13 0.58
C ARG A 80 -8.71 11.26 1.40
N TYR A 81 -8.60 11.11 2.73
CA TYR A 81 -8.29 12.22 3.63
C TYR A 81 -7.00 12.04 4.46
N THR A 82 -6.48 10.83 4.67
CA THR A 82 -5.63 10.60 5.85
C THR A 82 -4.12 10.48 5.63
N ARG A 83 -3.53 10.41 4.42
CA ARG A 83 -2.10 10.00 4.33
C ARG A 83 -1.25 10.60 3.22
N GLU A 84 -1.17 11.92 3.06
CA GLU A 84 0.07 12.49 2.49
C GLU A 84 1.20 12.51 3.53
N SER A 85 0.91 12.95 4.75
CA SER A 85 1.90 13.10 5.83
C SER A 85 2.44 11.78 6.39
N HIS A 86 1.65 10.71 6.44
CA HIS A 86 2.12 9.36 6.85
C HIS A 86 2.82 8.58 5.72
N LEU A 87 2.53 8.91 4.45
CA LEU A 87 3.19 8.30 3.30
C LEU A 87 4.62 8.83 3.15
N ILE A 88 4.82 10.15 3.28
CA ILE A 88 6.14 10.79 3.29
C ILE A 88 7.02 10.18 4.39
N GLY A 89 6.55 10.14 5.65
CA GLY A 89 7.35 9.60 6.74
C GLY A 89 7.57 8.08 6.70
N THR A 90 6.89 7.34 5.82
CA THR A 90 7.15 5.90 5.59
C THR A 90 8.12 5.70 4.44
N LEU A 91 8.00 6.49 3.38
CA LEU A 91 8.95 6.52 2.26
C LEU A 91 10.35 6.97 2.73
N GLU A 92 10.44 8.04 3.53
CA GLU A 92 11.71 8.51 4.11
C GLU A 92 12.40 7.43 4.95
N ARG A 93 11.65 6.66 5.77
CA ARG A 93 12.20 5.57 6.59
C ARG A 93 12.70 4.37 5.77
N ILE A 94 12.11 4.12 4.62
CA ILE A 94 12.56 3.06 3.70
C ILE A 94 13.85 3.51 3.02
N GLU A 95 13.91 4.76 2.55
CA GLU A 95 15.08 5.35 1.92
C GLU A 95 16.29 5.41 2.87
N ASP A 96 16.08 5.81 4.12
CA ASP A 96 17.13 5.81 5.15
C ASP A 96 17.68 4.41 5.44
N LYS A 97 16.81 3.39 5.46
CA LYS A 97 17.25 1.99 5.66
C LYS A 97 18.06 1.46 4.49
N ILE A 98 17.68 1.78 3.26
CA ILE A 98 18.41 1.39 2.05
C ILE A 98 19.80 2.06 2.04
N ASN A 99 19.88 3.33 2.42
CA ASN A 99 21.14 4.06 2.48
C ASN A 99 22.06 3.60 3.62
N ALA A 100 21.51 3.16 4.76
CA ALA A 100 22.30 2.65 5.90
C ALA A 100 22.84 1.21 5.69
N ALA A 101 22.31 0.47 4.71
CA ALA A 101 22.75 -0.89 4.38
C ALA A 101 23.82 -0.93 3.28
N ARG A 102 24.19 0.21 2.72
CA ARG A 102 25.31 0.41 1.78
C ARG A 102 26.56 0.87 2.52
#